data_AF-A0A1B6I3Y9-F1
#
_entry.id   AF-A0A1B6I3Y9-F1
#
_cell.length_a   1.000
_cell.length_b   1.000
_cell.length_c   1.000
_cell.angle_alpha   90.00
_cell.angle_beta   90.00
_cell.angle_gamma   90.00
#
_symmetry.space_group_name_H-M   'P 1'
#
loop_
_entity.id
_entity.type
_entity.pdbx_description
1 polymer ?
#
loop_
_entity_poly.entity_id
_entity_poly.type
_entity_poly.pdbx_seq_one_letter_code
_entity_poly.pdbx_strand_id
1 'polypeptide(L)'
;MLNGTNAVLLQTILYLANTNTPNDTKWNYPSSEIESNTLYKVNSGEEGDERCYDGLGCYSINYPWTDVSRPVSNFPQSPEKVAPNYCLFTRKNPLQCQHLSYSIPSTIYKSYLIPTQRVYFISHGFLEGGDRPWIRRLTAELLRRYDANVVVVDWGSGSEPPYTQAVANIRLVGTITALLIKAMSDQVGVKPEFCHMIGHSLGAHLSGYVGYNLKTNFGLTLGRITGLDPAEPHFSKTDPIVRLDPSDAIFVDIIHSDTTPFIQGGLGMEEPIGHLDFYPNGGADQPGCNEGVMKYINEEKGSFFKGLRTFLGCDHVRSHEYFIESVNTQC
;
A
#
# COMPACT_ATOMS: atom_id res chain seq x y z
N MET A 1 0.22 2.73 35.01
CA MET A 1 1.65 3.09 35.02
C MET A 1 2.19 2.78 33.63
N LEU A 2 2.36 3.81 32.80
CA LEU A 2 2.79 3.70 31.40
C LEU A 2 4.30 3.44 31.37
N ASN A 3 4.71 2.28 30.85
CA ASN A 3 6.11 1.86 30.82
C ASN A 3 6.83 2.54 29.63
N GLY A 4 7.88 3.30 29.93
CA GLY A 4 8.62 4.15 28.98
C GLY A 4 9.40 3.43 27.87
N THR A 5 9.24 2.12 27.70
CA THR A 5 9.87 1.31 26.64
C THR A 5 9.16 1.39 25.29
N ASN A 6 7.86 1.71 25.26
CA ASN A 6 7.05 1.54 24.05
C ASN A 6 7.16 2.74 23.07
N ALA A 7 7.39 3.95 23.59
CA ALA A 7 7.69 5.13 22.76
C ALA A 7 9.06 5.04 22.07
N VAL A 8 10.01 4.33 22.71
CA VAL A 8 11.33 4.06 22.13
C VAL A 8 11.20 3.07 20.97
N LEU A 9 10.35 2.05 21.08
CA LEU A 9 10.10 1.10 19.99
C LEU A 9 9.49 1.79 18.75
N LEU A 10 8.54 2.71 18.94
CA LEU A 10 7.95 3.52 17.87
C LEU A 10 8.99 4.36 17.12
N GLN A 11 9.80 5.13 17.86
CA GLN A 11 10.89 5.89 17.23
C GLN A 11 11.93 4.96 16.62
N THR A 12 12.19 3.80 17.22
CA THR A 12 13.17 2.84 16.72
C THR A 12 12.69 2.13 15.45
N ILE A 13 11.41 1.78 15.30
CA ILE A 13 10.88 1.18 14.07
C ILE A 13 10.87 2.21 12.94
N LEU A 14 10.40 3.44 13.21
CA LEU A 14 10.42 4.52 12.23
C LEU A 14 11.86 4.96 11.90
N TYR A 15 12.76 5.01 12.89
CA TYR A 15 14.18 5.34 12.72
C TYR A 15 14.94 4.23 12.00
N LEU A 16 14.72 2.96 12.32
CA LEU A 16 15.35 1.82 11.66
C LEU A 16 14.79 1.65 10.24
N ALA A 17 13.51 1.95 9.99
CA ALA A 17 13.00 2.10 8.64
C ALA A 17 13.70 3.26 7.91
N ASN A 18 13.99 4.38 8.59
CA ASN A 18 14.62 5.56 8.00
C ASN A 18 16.15 5.49 7.87
N THR A 19 16.82 4.47 8.42
CA THR A 19 18.29 4.35 8.44
C THR A 19 18.79 3.14 7.65
N ASN A 20 18.72 3.22 6.32
CA ASN A 20 19.70 2.52 5.51
C ASN A 20 21.01 3.32 5.59
N THR A 21 22.02 2.78 6.26
CA THR A 21 23.36 3.36 6.33
C THR A 21 24.10 3.22 5.00
N PRO A 22 24.64 4.32 4.45
CA PRO A 22 25.98 4.33 3.93
C PRO A 22 26.88 5.13 4.89
N ASN A 23 27.80 4.41 5.54
CA ASN A 23 29.05 4.83 6.19
C ASN A 23 29.13 6.20 6.91
N ASP A 24 29.43 6.10 8.20
CA ASP A 24 30.26 7.00 9.03
C ASP A 24 30.58 8.40 8.47
N THR A 25 30.09 9.43 9.16
CA THR A 25 30.96 10.51 9.67
C THR A 25 30.28 11.27 10.83
N LYS A 26 31.05 11.40 11.91
CA LYS A 26 30.75 12.11 13.17
C LYS A 26 30.35 13.57 12.96
N TRP A 27 29.36 14.06 13.72
CA TRP A 27 29.30 15.48 14.11
C TRP A 27 28.78 15.69 15.54
N ASN A 28 29.47 16.59 16.25
CA ASN A 28 29.32 16.93 17.66
C ASN A 28 28.11 17.83 17.93
N TYR A 29 27.47 17.65 19.10
CA TYR A 29 26.49 18.58 19.68
C TYR A 29 27.18 19.73 20.44
N PRO A 30 26.54 20.92 20.45
CA PRO A 30 26.40 21.68 21.68
C PRO A 30 24.94 22.06 22.00
N SER A 31 24.73 22.36 23.28
CA SER A 31 23.47 22.49 24.02
C SER A 31 22.83 23.89 24.03
N SER A 32 21.55 23.89 24.47
CA SER A 32 20.68 24.97 25.00
C SER A 32 20.21 26.04 24.00
N GLU A 33 18.93 26.36 23.85
CA GLU A 33 18.00 26.96 24.84
C GLU A 33 16.51 26.79 24.43
N ILE A 34 15.60 26.94 25.39
CA ILE A 34 14.16 26.71 25.30
C ILE A 34 13.47 27.95 24.75
N GLU A 35 12.84 27.88 23.57
CA GLU A 35 11.81 28.84 23.15
C GLU A 35 10.64 28.18 22.39
N SER A 36 9.44 28.44 22.94
CA SER A 36 8.07 28.42 22.42
C SER A 36 7.64 27.43 21.29
N ASN A 37 6.62 26.64 21.64
CA ASN A 37 5.84 25.73 20.81
C ASN A 37 5.37 26.31 19.46
N THR A 38 6.04 25.92 18.38
CA THR A 38 5.49 25.78 17.01
C THR A 38 6.20 24.62 16.31
N LEU A 39 5.86 23.39 16.68
CA LEU A 39 6.60 22.19 16.26
C LEU A 39 6.18 21.65 14.89
N TYR A 40 6.05 22.48 13.84
CA TYR A 40 6.14 22.04 12.44
C TYR A 40 6.56 23.23 11.57
N LYS A 41 7.86 23.50 11.50
CA LYS A 41 8.40 24.42 10.50
C LYS A 41 8.27 23.74 9.12
N VAL A 42 7.41 24.32 8.29
CA VAL A 42 7.35 24.06 6.84
C VAL A 42 8.77 24.16 6.28
N ASN A 43 9.24 23.10 5.64
CA ASN A 43 10.50 23.16 4.89
C ASN A 43 10.30 24.16 3.74
N SER A 44 10.88 25.33 3.91
CA SER A 44 10.94 26.42 2.94
C SER A 44 11.69 25.96 1.68
N GLY A 45 10.96 25.72 0.60
CA GLY A 45 11.54 25.37 -0.70
C GLY A 45 10.55 25.35 -1.87
N GLU A 46 9.24 25.23 -1.61
CA GLU A 46 8.22 25.30 -2.65
C GLU A 46 7.06 26.18 -2.16
N GLU A 47 6.80 27.28 -2.85
CA GLU A 47 5.68 28.18 -2.55
C GLU A 47 4.36 27.51 -2.96
N GLY A 48 3.59 27.03 -1.97
CA GLY A 48 2.20 26.62 -2.18
C GLY A 48 1.78 25.41 -1.33
N ASP A 49 0.51 25.36 -0.95
CA ASP A 49 -0.09 24.22 -0.23
C ASP A 49 -0.55 23.10 -1.18
N GLU A 50 -0.15 23.17 -2.45
CA GLU A 50 -0.54 22.28 -3.53
C GLU A 50 0.60 22.11 -4.54
N ARG A 51 0.79 20.89 -5.04
CA ARG A 51 1.73 20.56 -6.11
C ARG A 51 1.02 19.83 -7.25
N CYS A 52 1.17 20.32 -8.47
CA CYS A 52 0.57 19.74 -9.67
C CYS A 52 1.58 18.95 -10.52
N TYR A 53 1.11 17.86 -11.12
CA TYR A 53 1.85 17.06 -12.09
C TYR A 53 1.06 17.01 -13.39
N ASP A 54 1.75 17.21 -14.52
CA ASP A 54 1.09 17.29 -15.83
C ASP A 54 0.32 15.99 -16.15
N GLY A 55 -0.95 16.13 -16.51
CA GLY A 55 -1.87 15.02 -16.75
C GLY A 55 -2.21 14.16 -15.52
N LEU A 56 -1.72 14.49 -14.32
CA LEU A 56 -1.86 13.69 -13.09
C LEU A 56 -2.52 14.46 -11.93
N GLY A 57 -2.97 15.69 -12.20
CA GLY A 57 -3.71 16.52 -11.25
C GLY A 57 -2.83 17.20 -10.21
N CYS A 58 -3.48 17.78 -9.20
CA CYS A 58 -2.85 18.55 -8.15
C CYS A 58 -3.08 17.90 -6.77
N TYR A 59 -2.05 17.95 -5.94
CA TYR A 59 -1.99 17.28 -4.64
C TYR A 59 -1.81 18.33 -3.55
N SER A 60 -2.88 18.62 -2.83
CA SER A 60 -2.81 19.49 -1.66
C SER A 60 -2.27 18.76 -0.43
N ILE A 61 -1.59 19.50 0.44
CA ILE A 61 -1.22 19.10 1.80
C ILE A 61 -2.14 19.72 2.87
N ASN A 62 -3.15 20.50 2.49
CA ASN A 62 -4.14 21.04 3.43
C ASN A 62 -5.10 19.94 3.91
N TYR A 63 -5.88 20.24 4.95
CA TYR A 63 -6.98 19.38 5.41
C TYR A 63 -7.85 18.93 4.22
N PRO A 64 -8.23 17.63 4.12
CA PRO A 64 -8.02 16.56 5.11
C PRO A 64 -6.70 15.79 4.95
N TRP A 65 -5.82 16.16 4.02
CA TRP A 65 -4.58 15.42 3.72
C TRP A 65 -3.51 15.55 4.80
N THR A 66 -3.51 16.67 5.52
CA THR A 66 -2.81 16.84 6.80
C THR A 66 -3.86 17.06 7.89
N ASP A 67 -3.79 16.25 8.94
CA ASP A 67 -4.67 16.30 10.11
C ASP A 67 -3.89 15.82 11.37
N VAL A 68 -4.46 15.99 12.56
CA VAL A 68 -3.92 15.42 13.81
C VAL A 68 -3.72 13.90 13.70
N SER A 69 -4.62 13.19 13.03
CA SER A 69 -4.55 11.74 12.80
C SER A 69 -3.59 11.37 11.67
N ARG A 70 -3.21 12.35 10.84
CA ARG A 70 -2.30 12.22 9.69
C ARG A 70 -1.36 13.43 9.61
N PRO A 71 -0.32 13.50 10.46
CA PRO A 71 0.66 14.59 10.43
C PRO A 71 1.64 14.42 9.25
N VAL A 72 1.11 14.30 8.03
CA VAL A 72 1.88 14.08 6.80
C VAL A 72 1.77 15.31 5.91
N SER A 73 2.72 16.22 6.04
CA SER A 73 2.81 17.46 5.23
C SER A 73 3.70 17.29 3.99
N ASN A 74 3.69 16.11 3.37
CA ASN A 74 4.51 15.80 2.20
C ASN A 74 3.64 15.75 0.94
N PHE A 75 4.10 16.40 -0.12
CA PHE A 75 3.62 16.11 -1.46
C PHE A 75 4.09 14.71 -1.89
N PRO A 76 3.37 14.03 -2.80
CA PRO A 76 3.95 12.91 -3.52
C PRO A 76 5.29 13.31 -4.15
N GLN A 77 6.18 12.34 -4.34
CA GLN A 77 7.37 12.54 -5.16
C GLN A 77 6.98 12.62 -6.64
N SER A 78 7.91 13.08 -7.49
CA SER A 78 7.63 13.22 -8.92
C SER A 78 7.28 11.87 -9.56
N PRO A 79 6.48 11.85 -10.65
CA PRO A 79 6.11 10.62 -11.36
C PRO A 79 7.31 9.79 -11.80
N GLU A 80 8.43 10.43 -12.16
CA GLU A 80 9.68 9.76 -12.55
C GLU A 80 10.39 9.08 -11.38
N LYS A 81 10.21 9.61 -10.16
CA LYS A 81 10.80 9.03 -8.95
C LYS A 81 9.94 7.91 -8.38
N VAL A 82 8.61 8.07 -8.40
CA VAL A 82 7.68 7.02 -7.93
C VAL A 82 7.60 5.87 -8.94
N ALA A 83 7.50 6.21 -10.24
CA ALA A 83 7.59 5.34 -11.41
C ALA A 83 6.98 3.93 -11.22
N PRO A 84 5.67 3.82 -10.94
CA PRO A 84 5.04 2.52 -10.74
C PRO A 84 5.08 1.70 -12.04
N ASN A 85 5.46 0.43 -11.93
CA ASN A 85 5.54 -0.53 -13.01
C ASN A 85 4.32 -1.47 -12.97
N TYR A 86 3.72 -1.71 -14.14
CA TYR A 86 2.54 -2.55 -14.27
C TYR A 86 2.86 -3.81 -15.05
N CYS A 87 2.92 -4.94 -14.37
CA CYS A 87 3.28 -6.23 -14.96
C CYS A 87 2.05 -7.10 -15.20
N LEU A 88 1.70 -7.30 -16.47
CA LEU A 88 0.63 -8.20 -16.87
C LEU A 88 1.12 -9.65 -16.95
N PHE A 89 0.37 -10.53 -16.29
CA PHE A 89 0.45 -11.98 -16.38
C PHE A 89 -0.90 -12.55 -16.81
N THR A 90 -0.84 -13.51 -17.72
CA THR A 90 -1.98 -14.32 -18.16
C THR A 90 -1.53 -15.78 -18.23
N ARG A 91 -2.45 -16.70 -18.53
CA ARG A 91 -2.08 -18.11 -18.80
C ARG A 91 -1.11 -18.27 -19.98
N LYS A 92 -1.01 -17.30 -20.90
CA LYS A 92 -0.05 -17.32 -22.02
C LYS A 92 1.37 -16.93 -21.60
N ASN A 93 1.51 -16.13 -20.54
CA ASN A 93 2.79 -15.63 -20.04
C ASN A 93 2.85 -15.68 -18.50
N PRO A 94 2.65 -16.85 -17.87
CA PRO A 94 2.50 -16.93 -16.41
C PRO A 94 3.77 -16.59 -15.63
N LEU A 95 4.93 -16.58 -16.30
CA LEU A 95 6.24 -16.31 -15.70
C LEU A 95 6.94 -15.06 -16.27
N GLN A 96 6.43 -14.50 -17.36
CA GLN A 96 7.08 -13.40 -18.08
C GLN A 96 6.17 -12.18 -18.10
N CYS A 97 6.58 -11.12 -17.40
CA CYS A 97 5.85 -9.87 -17.36
C CYS A 97 5.73 -9.24 -18.76
N GLN A 98 4.52 -8.79 -19.12
CA GLN A 98 4.30 -7.80 -20.17
C GLN A 98 4.01 -6.45 -19.52
N HIS A 99 4.91 -5.48 -19.70
CA HIS A 99 4.74 -4.15 -19.14
C HIS A 99 3.59 -3.41 -19.82
N LEU A 100 2.65 -2.90 -19.03
CA LEU A 100 1.56 -2.04 -19.48
C LEU A 100 1.86 -0.58 -19.14
N SER A 101 1.44 0.32 -20.02
CA SER A 101 1.56 1.76 -19.82
C SER A 101 0.34 2.49 -20.37
N TYR A 102 -0.22 3.40 -19.56
CA TYR A 102 -1.30 4.27 -19.98
C TYR A 102 -0.86 5.29 -21.04
N SER A 103 0.43 5.69 -21.03
CA SER A 103 1.00 6.66 -21.97
C SER A 103 1.48 6.03 -23.28
N ILE A 104 1.60 4.70 -23.34
CA ILE A 104 2.00 3.95 -24.53
C ILE A 104 0.92 2.91 -24.87
N PRO A 105 -0.17 3.29 -25.56
CA PRO A 105 -1.32 2.42 -25.82
C PRO A 105 -0.99 1.07 -26.48
N SER A 106 0.09 1.01 -27.26
CA SER A 106 0.54 -0.22 -27.91
C SER A 106 0.97 -1.32 -26.94
N THR A 107 1.38 -0.95 -25.72
CA THR A 107 1.66 -1.91 -24.65
C THR A 107 0.39 -2.64 -24.20
N ILE A 108 -0.79 -2.01 -24.33
CA ILE A 108 -2.07 -2.60 -23.96
C ILE A 108 -2.61 -3.48 -25.09
N TYR A 109 -2.85 -2.90 -26.29
CA TYR A 109 -3.54 -3.63 -27.36
C TYR A 109 -2.70 -4.72 -28.05
N LYS A 110 -1.37 -4.73 -27.85
CA LYS A 110 -0.49 -5.83 -28.33
C LYS A 110 -0.17 -6.86 -27.24
N SER A 111 -0.58 -6.64 -26.00
CA SER A 111 -0.35 -7.59 -24.91
C SER A 111 -1.23 -8.84 -25.05
N TYR A 112 -1.06 -9.78 -24.13
CA TYR A 112 -1.93 -10.95 -24.00
C TYR A 112 -3.20 -10.69 -23.20
N LEU A 113 -3.48 -9.44 -22.84
CA LEU A 113 -4.70 -9.06 -22.12
C LEU A 113 -5.94 -9.48 -22.90
N ILE A 114 -6.89 -10.12 -22.20
CA ILE A 114 -8.17 -10.54 -22.76
C ILE A 114 -9.27 -9.66 -22.15
N PRO A 115 -9.86 -8.70 -22.92
CA PRO A 115 -10.71 -7.65 -22.35
C PRO A 115 -12.04 -8.12 -21.75
N THR A 116 -12.51 -9.29 -22.18
CA THR A 116 -13.76 -9.91 -21.69
C THR A 116 -13.58 -10.68 -20.39
N GLN A 117 -12.35 -10.87 -19.92
CA GLN A 117 -12.03 -11.56 -18.68
C GLN A 117 -11.82 -10.57 -17.53
N ARG A 118 -11.94 -11.07 -16.29
CA ARG A 118 -11.63 -10.27 -15.10
C ARG A 118 -10.16 -9.83 -15.10
N VAL A 119 -9.92 -8.65 -14.53
CA VAL A 119 -8.57 -8.13 -14.31
C VAL A 119 -8.34 -7.98 -12.81
N TYR A 120 -7.43 -8.77 -12.27
CA TYR A 120 -6.99 -8.66 -10.88
C TYR A 120 -5.76 -7.77 -10.81
N PHE A 121 -5.82 -6.70 -10.05
CA PHE A 121 -4.66 -5.86 -9.74
C PHE A 121 -4.15 -6.22 -8.36
N ILE A 122 -2.85 -6.47 -8.22
CA ILE A 122 -2.22 -6.80 -6.92
C ILE A 122 -1.24 -5.69 -6.56
N SER A 123 -1.44 -5.04 -5.41
CA SER A 123 -0.58 -3.97 -4.91
C SER A 123 0.01 -4.31 -3.55
N HIS A 124 1.31 -4.07 -3.40
CA HIS A 124 2.07 -4.32 -2.18
C HIS A 124 2.05 -3.13 -1.21
N GLY A 125 2.66 -3.34 -0.03
CA GLY A 125 2.76 -2.34 1.03
C GLY A 125 4.08 -1.57 1.06
N PHE A 126 4.35 -0.98 2.23
CA PHE A 126 5.59 -0.27 2.55
C PHE A 126 6.81 -1.20 2.53
N LEU A 127 7.94 -0.74 2.00
CA LEU A 127 9.20 -1.51 1.91
C LEU A 127 9.06 -2.84 1.16
N GLU A 128 8.17 -2.90 0.19
CA GLU A 128 7.94 -4.05 -0.69
C GLU A 128 8.10 -3.67 -2.16
N GLY A 129 8.07 -4.68 -3.02
CA GLY A 129 8.09 -4.51 -4.47
C GLY A 129 7.20 -5.57 -5.11
N GLY A 130 6.97 -5.44 -6.42
CA GLY A 130 6.12 -6.37 -7.17
C GLY A 130 6.65 -7.81 -7.27
N ASP A 131 7.91 -8.05 -6.90
CA ASP A 131 8.58 -9.35 -7.01
C ASP A 131 8.42 -10.25 -5.76
N ARG A 132 7.70 -9.76 -4.73
CA ARG A 132 7.51 -10.48 -3.46
C ARG A 132 6.92 -11.88 -3.66
N PRO A 133 7.39 -12.90 -2.91
CA PRO A 133 6.92 -14.28 -3.07
C PRO A 133 5.39 -14.44 -2.96
N TRP A 134 4.74 -13.69 -2.06
CA TRP A 134 3.29 -13.76 -1.87
C TRP A 134 2.53 -13.28 -3.11
N ILE A 135 3.00 -12.23 -3.80
CA ILE A 135 2.42 -11.70 -5.04
C ILE A 135 2.52 -12.74 -6.16
N ARG A 136 3.69 -13.37 -6.30
CA ARG A 136 3.92 -14.44 -7.27
C ARG A 136 3.00 -15.64 -7.00
N ARG A 137 2.86 -16.03 -5.74
CA ARG A 137 1.95 -17.10 -5.32
C ARG A 137 0.49 -16.75 -5.60
N LEU A 138 0.04 -15.56 -5.23
CA LEU A 138 -1.32 -15.09 -5.50
C LEU A 138 -1.62 -15.06 -7.00
N THR A 139 -0.68 -14.52 -7.80
CA THR A 139 -0.78 -14.50 -9.27
C THR A 139 -0.96 -15.91 -9.82
N ALA A 140 -0.15 -16.86 -9.36
CA ALA A 140 -0.23 -18.25 -9.80
C ALA A 140 -1.57 -18.90 -9.40
N GLU A 141 -2.04 -18.69 -8.17
CA GLU A 141 -3.32 -19.26 -7.70
C GLU A 141 -4.52 -18.67 -8.45
N LEU A 142 -4.51 -17.36 -8.75
CA LEU A 142 -5.56 -16.70 -9.55
C LEU A 142 -5.59 -17.24 -10.98
N LEU A 143 -4.44 -17.35 -11.65
CA LEU A 143 -4.35 -17.89 -13.01
C LEU A 143 -4.68 -19.38 -13.09
N ARG A 144 -4.43 -20.13 -12.01
CA ARG A 144 -4.82 -21.54 -11.89
C ARG A 144 -6.34 -21.67 -11.77
N ARG A 145 -6.97 -20.85 -10.93
CA ARG A 145 -8.42 -20.91 -10.67
C ARG A 145 -9.26 -20.36 -11.81
N TYR A 146 -8.84 -19.23 -12.39
CA TYR A 146 -9.62 -18.42 -13.32
C TYR A 146 -8.88 -18.24 -14.66
N ASP A 147 -9.66 -18.07 -15.73
CA ASP A 147 -9.15 -17.51 -16.98
C ASP A 147 -9.24 -15.99 -16.85
N ALA A 148 -8.14 -15.37 -16.41
CA ALA A 148 -8.10 -13.98 -15.99
C ALA A 148 -6.78 -13.30 -16.37
N ASN A 149 -6.82 -11.97 -16.29
CA ASN A 149 -5.64 -11.11 -16.38
C ASN A 149 -5.20 -10.76 -14.96
N VAL A 150 -3.92 -10.88 -14.65
CA VAL A 150 -3.36 -10.42 -13.37
C VAL A 150 -2.34 -9.32 -13.65
N VAL A 151 -2.52 -8.15 -13.07
CA VAL A 151 -1.63 -7.00 -13.19
C VAL A 151 -1.02 -6.71 -11.83
N VAL A 152 0.30 -6.91 -11.71
CA VAL A 152 1.03 -6.50 -10.51
C VAL A 152 1.31 -5.00 -10.59
N VAL A 153 0.91 -4.25 -9.57
CA VAL A 153 1.19 -2.82 -9.39
C VAL A 153 2.44 -2.72 -8.51
N ASP A 154 3.59 -2.59 -9.14
CA ASP A 154 4.88 -2.47 -8.47
C ASP A 154 5.26 -1.00 -8.32
N TRP A 155 5.16 -0.50 -7.09
CA TRP A 155 5.50 0.87 -6.73
C TRP A 155 6.69 0.89 -5.76
N GLY A 156 7.58 -0.10 -5.85
CA GLY A 156 8.70 -0.30 -4.93
C GLY A 156 9.51 0.96 -4.66
N SER A 157 9.89 1.71 -5.71
CA SER A 157 10.63 2.98 -5.60
C SER A 157 9.88 4.06 -4.82
N GLY A 158 8.55 4.06 -4.87
CA GLY A 158 7.70 4.96 -4.10
C GLY A 158 7.36 4.46 -2.69
N SER A 159 7.65 3.21 -2.37
CA SER A 159 7.35 2.54 -1.09
C SER A 159 8.49 2.58 -0.09
N GLU A 160 9.62 3.18 -0.47
CA GLU A 160 10.81 3.30 0.36
C GLU A 160 10.61 4.32 1.51
N PRO A 161 11.47 4.28 2.54
CA PRO A 161 11.46 5.25 3.62
C PRO A 161 11.68 6.69 3.11
N PRO A 162 11.17 7.70 3.83
CA PRO A 162 10.41 7.60 5.08
C PRO A 162 8.95 7.18 4.85
N TYR A 163 8.32 6.55 5.85
CA TYR A 163 6.91 6.10 5.78
C TYR A 163 5.94 7.22 5.40
N THR A 164 6.13 8.43 5.93
CA THR A 164 5.33 9.60 5.59
C THR A 164 5.39 9.97 4.11
N GLN A 165 6.53 9.73 3.44
CA GLN A 165 6.66 9.94 2.00
C GLN A 165 5.96 8.84 1.20
N ALA A 166 6.08 7.57 1.61
CA ALA A 166 5.34 6.47 0.99
C ALA A 166 3.83 6.68 1.07
N VAL A 167 3.34 7.14 2.22
CA VAL A 167 1.95 7.53 2.46
C VAL A 167 1.47 8.65 1.54
N ALA A 168 2.33 9.61 1.21
CA ALA A 168 2.03 10.63 0.20
C ALA A 168 2.06 10.05 -1.23
N ASN A 169 3.05 9.22 -1.54
CA ASN A 169 3.27 8.65 -2.87
C ASN A 169 2.10 7.78 -3.35
N ILE A 170 1.45 7.01 -2.48
CA ILE A 170 0.32 6.16 -2.89
C ILE A 170 -0.86 6.95 -3.49
N ARG A 171 -1.01 8.25 -3.17
CA ARG A 171 -2.00 9.14 -3.82
C ARG A 171 -1.73 9.23 -5.33
N LEU A 172 -0.46 9.47 -5.69
CA LEU A 172 -0.03 9.57 -7.08
C LEU A 172 -0.11 8.20 -7.79
N VAL A 173 0.31 7.12 -7.12
CA VAL A 173 0.20 5.76 -7.68
C VAL A 173 -1.25 5.38 -7.96
N GLY A 174 -2.17 5.76 -7.06
CA GLY A 174 -3.61 5.57 -7.27
C GLY A 174 -4.12 6.27 -8.54
N THR A 175 -3.72 7.52 -8.76
CA THR A 175 -4.05 8.27 -9.98
C THR A 175 -3.49 7.61 -11.25
N ILE A 176 -2.21 7.21 -11.24
CA ILE A 176 -1.58 6.57 -12.39
C ILE A 176 -2.24 5.21 -12.70
N THR A 177 -2.59 4.44 -11.66
CA THR A 177 -3.26 3.14 -11.84
C THR A 177 -4.68 3.33 -12.39
N ALA A 178 -5.41 4.34 -11.95
CA ALA A 178 -6.72 4.69 -12.50
C ALA A 178 -6.63 5.08 -13.99
N LEU A 179 -5.61 5.84 -14.38
CA LEU A 179 -5.31 6.15 -15.79
C LEU A 179 -5.01 4.91 -16.61
N LEU A 180 -4.29 3.93 -16.06
CA LEU A 180 -4.06 2.66 -16.74
C LEU A 180 -5.37 1.89 -16.97
N ILE A 181 -6.23 1.78 -15.95
CA ILE A 181 -7.54 1.13 -16.07
C ILE A 181 -8.40 1.85 -17.12
N LYS A 182 -8.40 3.20 -17.12
CA LYS A 182 -9.07 4.00 -18.15
C LYS A 182 -8.52 3.72 -19.55
N ALA A 183 -7.20 3.67 -19.71
CA ALA A 183 -6.57 3.33 -20.98
C ALA A 183 -6.92 1.91 -21.44
N MET A 184 -6.97 0.93 -20.54
CA MET A 184 -7.44 -0.43 -20.86
C MET A 184 -8.90 -0.44 -21.33
N SER A 185 -9.76 0.37 -20.70
CA SER A 185 -11.14 0.54 -21.16
C SER A 185 -11.20 1.14 -22.57
N ASP A 186 -10.45 2.20 -22.83
CA ASP A 186 -10.50 2.91 -24.12
C ASP A 186 -9.89 2.11 -25.28
N GLN A 187 -8.77 1.43 -25.04
CA GLN A 187 -8.00 0.80 -26.11
C GLN A 187 -8.54 -0.57 -26.50
N VAL A 188 -9.08 -1.31 -25.53
CA VAL A 188 -9.44 -2.72 -25.74
C VAL A 188 -10.78 -3.10 -25.12
N GLY A 189 -11.49 -2.18 -24.45
CA GLY A 189 -12.84 -2.41 -23.95
C GLY A 189 -12.92 -3.13 -22.61
N VAL A 190 -11.87 -3.10 -21.78
CA VAL A 190 -11.94 -3.61 -20.40
C VAL A 190 -12.95 -2.78 -19.62
N LYS A 191 -13.94 -3.43 -19.02
CA LYS A 191 -14.89 -2.73 -18.16
C LYS A 191 -14.34 -2.59 -16.73
N PRO A 192 -14.32 -1.39 -16.13
CA PRO A 192 -13.87 -1.19 -14.75
C PRO A 192 -14.65 -2.02 -13.71
N GLU A 193 -15.91 -2.36 -13.98
CA GLU A 193 -16.75 -3.25 -13.16
C GLU A 193 -16.21 -4.71 -13.10
N PHE A 194 -15.31 -5.10 -14.01
CA PHE A 194 -14.62 -6.40 -14.02
C PHE A 194 -13.19 -6.33 -13.47
N CYS A 195 -12.76 -5.17 -13.01
CA CYS A 195 -11.49 -4.99 -12.32
C CYS A 195 -11.65 -5.24 -10.81
N HIS A 196 -10.70 -5.97 -10.23
CA HIS A 196 -10.62 -6.26 -8.80
C HIS A 196 -9.24 -5.85 -8.29
N MET A 197 -9.17 -4.80 -7.47
CA MET A 197 -7.95 -4.41 -6.76
C MET A 197 -7.79 -5.24 -5.50
N ILE A 198 -6.61 -5.81 -5.29
CA ILE A 198 -6.20 -6.54 -4.08
C ILE A 198 -4.97 -5.83 -3.54
N GLY A 199 -5.13 -5.12 -2.43
CA GLY A 199 -4.07 -4.28 -1.86
C GLY A 199 -3.74 -4.70 -0.45
N HIS A 200 -2.45 -4.92 -0.16
CA HIS A 200 -1.97 -5.21 1.20
C HIS A 200 -1.36 -3.98 1.86
N SER A 201 -1.61 -3.77 3.16
CA SER A 201 -1.02 -2.67 3.93
C SER A 201 -1.32 -1.30 3.29
N LEU A 202 -0.31 -0.47 3.00
CA LEU A 202 -0.45 0.77 2.21
C LEU A 202 -1.10 0.56 0.83
N GLY A 203 -0.93 -0.61 0.22
CA GLY A 203 -1.55 -1.00 -1.05
C GLY A 203 -3.09 -1.06 -0.98
N ALA A 204 -3.67 -1.25 0.20
CA ALA A 204 -5.12 -1.20 0.40
C ALA A 204 -5.65 0.23 0.19
N HIS A 205 -5.00 1.23 0.81
CA HIS A 205 -5.36 2.64 0.63
C HIS A 205 -5.06 3.16 -0.78
N LEU A 206 -3.96 2.69 -1.40
CA LEU A 206 -3.70 2.90 -2.82
C LEU A 206 -4.90 2.45 -3.66
N SER A 207 -5.46 1.27 -3.37
CA SER A 207 -6.62 0.73 -4.08
C SER A 207 -7.87 1.60 -3.92
N GLY A 208 -8.08 2.19 -2.73
CA GLY A 208 -9.12 3.21 -2.51
C GLY A 208 -8.94 4.43 -3.42
N TYR A 209 -7.73 4.97 -3.49
CA TYR A 209 -7.43 6.08 -4.40
C TYR A 209 -7.62 5.74 -5.88
N VAL A 210 -7.41 4.49 -6.30
CA VAL A 210 -7.76 4.05 -7.67
C VAL A 210 -9.26 4.17 -7.90
N GLY A 211 -10.06 3.64 -6.98
CA GLY A 211 -11.52 3.69 -7.02
C GLY A 211 -12.04 5.12 -7.05
N TYR A 212 -11.56 5.96 -6.14
CA TYR A 212 -11.87 7.39 -6.08
C TYR A 212 -11.57 8.08 -7.41
N ASN A 213 -10.35 7.96 -7.95
CA ASN A 213 -9.96 8.64 -9.18
C ASN A 213 -10.74 8.14 -10.40
N LEU A 214 -11.08 6.84 -10.47
CA LEU A 214 -11.94 6.32 -11.54
C LEU A 214 -13.30 6.99 -11.52
N LYS A 215 -13.89 7.13 -10.33
CA LYS A 215 -15.22 7.69 -10.13
C LYS A 215 -15.24 9.19 -10.40
N THR A 216 -14.31 9.94 -9.82
CA THR A 216 -14.31 11.41 -9.86
C THR A 216 -13.80 11.96 -11.18
N ASN A 217 -12.74 11.40 -11.75
CA ASN A 217 -12.12 11.93 -12.96
C ASN A 217 -12.74 11.37 -14.24
N PHE A 218 -13.31 10.16 -14.21
CA PHE A 218 -13.78 9.47 -15.41
C PHE A 218 -15.24 9.01 -15.36
N GLY A 219 -15.94 9.16 -14.22
CA GLY A 219 -17.31 8.67 -14.06
C GLY A 219 -17.41 7.14 -14.14
N LEU A 220 -16.32 6.42 -13.86
CA LEU A 220 -16.22 4.97 -13.92
C LEU A 220 -16.22 4.38 -12.52
N THR A 221 -16.92 3.27 -12.31
CA THR A 221 -16.95 2.60 -11.00
C THR A 221 -16.13 1.31 -11.05
N LEU A 222 -15.20 1.17 -10.10
CA LEU A 222 -14.38 -0.03 -9.95
C LEU A 222 -15.24 -1.20 -9.42
N GLY A 223 -15.02 -2.41 -9.95
CA GLY A 223 -15.79 -3.59 -9.59
C GLY A 223 -15.63 -4.04 -8.15
N ARG A 224 -14.38 -4.28 -7.71
CA ARG A 224 -14.11 -4.73 -6.34
C ARG A 224 -12.78 -4.21 -5.81
N ILE A 225 -12.74 -3.93 -4.51
CA ILE A 225 -11.49 -3.78 -3.76
C ILE A 225 -11.48 -4.83 -2.64
N THR A 226 -10.38 -5.56 -2.50
CA THR A 226 -10.09 -6.30 -1.28
C THR A 226 -8.91 -5.65 -0.57
N GLY A 227 -9.13 -5.17 0.65
CA GLY A 227 -8.10 -4.66 1.54
C GLY A 227 -7.54 -5.78 2.42
N LEU A 228 -6.24 -6.07 2.30
CA LEU A 228 -5.56 -7.07 3.10
C LEU A 228 -4.77 -6.33 4.20
N ASP A 229 -5.35 -6.31 5.39
CA ASP A 229 -4.88 -5.61 6.58
C ASP A 229 -4.43 -4.17 6.30
N PRO A 230 -5.37 -3.25 5.97
CA PRO A 230 -5.06 -1.86 5.65
C PRO A 230 -4.27 -1.19 6.79
N ALA A 231 -3.24 -0.42 6.47
CA ALA A 231 -2.32 0.12 7.46
C ALA A 231 -2.97 1.18 8.38
N GLU A 232 -2.87 1.02 9.71
CA GLU A 232 -3.37 1.99 10.69
C GLU A 232 -2.66 3.36 10.63
N PRO A 233 -1.30 3.41 10.61
CA PRO A 233 -0.61 4.67 10.82
C PRO A 233 -0.87 5.64 9.67
N HIS A 234 -1.39 6.83 10.02
CA HIS A 234 -1.77 7.91 9.10
C HIS A 234 -3.07 7.71 8.31
N PHE A 235 -3.89 6.71 8.65
CA PHE A 235 -5.20 6.47 8.03
C PHE A 235 -6.33 6.21 9.03
N SER A 236 -6.06 5.62 10.19
CA SER A 236 -7.08 5.49 11.25
C SER A 236 -7.64 6.86 11.63
N LYS A 237 -8.98 6.91 11.81
CA LYS A 237 -9.75 8.12 12.16
C LYS A 237 -9.61 9.31 11.19
N THR A 238 -9.05 9.12 10.00
CA THR A 238 -9.05 10.16 8.96
C THR A 238 -10.37 10.24 8.21
N ASP A 239 -10.57 11.36 7.51
CA ASP A 239 -11.64 11.51 6.53
C ASP A 239 -11.62 10.35 5.51
N PRO A 240 -12.78 9.82 5.08
CA PRO A 240 -12.86 8.77 4.07
C PRO A 240 -12.04 9.03 2.81
N ILE A 241 -11.94 10.28 2.34
CA ILE A 241 -11.15 10.60 1.13
C ILE A 241 -9.66 10.30 1.26
N VAL A 242 -9.15 10.17 2.50
CA VAL A 242 -7.74 9.97 2.81
C VAL A 242 -7.38 8.50 2.89
N ARG A 243 -8.35 7.59 2.92
CA ARG A 243 -8.14 6.15 3.14
C ARG A 243 -9.02 5.31 2.21
N LEU A 244 -9.01 3.99 2.43
CA LEU A 244 -9.95 3.09 1.77
C LEU A 244 -11.32 3.24 2.43
N ASP A 245 -12.38 3.25 1.63
CA ASP A 245 -13.76 3.41 2.05
C ASP A 245 -14.71 2.56 1.18
N PRO A 246 -15.90 2.15 1.67
CA PRO A 246 -16.85 1.36 0.88
C PRO A 246 -17.27 2.06 -0.42
N SER A 247 -17.23 3.40 -0.49
CA SER A 247 -17.65 4.16 -1.67
C SER A 247 -16.67 4.11 -2.86
N ASP A 248 -15.48 3.52 -2.68
CA ASP A 248 -14.41 3.44 -3.69
C ASP A 248 -14.65 2.37 -4.77
N ALA A 249 -15.53 1.39 -4.52
CA ALA A 249 -15.88 0.36 -5.50
C ALA A 249 -17.33 -0.11 -5.34
N ILE A 250 -17.84 -0.89 -6.31
CA ILE A 250 -19.15 -1.55 -6.20
C ILE A 250 -19.19 -2.45 -4.96
N PHE A 251 -18.07 -3.10 -4.66
CA PHE A 251 -17.94 -3.94 -3.47
C PHE A 251 -16.53 -3.81 -2.87
N VAL A 252 -16.46 -3.73 -1.54
CA VAL A 252 -15.22 -3.58 -0.78
C VAL A 252 -15.26 -4.59 0.34
N ASP A 253 -14.26 -5.45 0.42
CA ASP A 253 -14.12 -6.42 1.51
C ASP A 253 -12.74 -6.36 2.15
N ILE A 254 -12.67 -6.45 3.47
CA ILE A 254 -11.44 -6.24 4.22
C ILE A 254 -11.12 -7.48 5.06
N ILE A 255 -9.85 -7.88 5.09
CA ILE A 255 -9.35 -8.88 6.03
C ILE A 255 -8.44 -8.17 7.02
N HIS A 256 -8.85 -8.11 8.29
CA HIS A 256 -8.09 -7.54 9.39
C HIS A 256 -7.34 -8.66 10.11
N SER A 257 -6.01 -8.58 10.16
CA SER A 257 -5.19 -9.61 10.80
C SER A 257 -4.19 -9.09 11.83
N ASP A 258 -3.97 -7.78 11.92
CA ASP A 258 -3.11 -7.15 12.94
C ASP A 258 -3.72 -5.86 13.51
N THR A 259 -4.90 -5.96 14.10
CA THR A 259 -5.66 -4.80 14.65
C THR A 259 -5.17 -4.31 16.02
N THR A 260 -4.04 -4.83 16.51
CA THR A 260 -3.46 -4.33 17.77
C THR A 260 -3.10 -2.86 17.57
N PRO A 261 -3.51 -1.93 18.45
CA PRO A 261 -3.25 -0.51 18.23
C PRO A 261 -1.77 -0.24 17.94
N PHE A 262 -1.46 0.64 17.00
CA PHE A 262 -0.10 0.85 16.53
C PHE A 262 0.91 1.21 17.64
N ILE A 263 0.47 1.92 18.67
CA ILE A 263 1.27 2.24 19.86
C ILE A 263 1.68 1.01 20.70
N GLN A 264 1.03 -0.13 20.45
CA GLN A 264 1.28 -1.44 21.06
C GLN A 264 1.95 -2.43 20.08
N GLY A 265 2.17 -2.03 18.82
CA GLY A 265 3.01 -2.76 17.86
C GLY A 265 2.27 -3.38 16.66
N GLY A 266 0.94 -3.33 16.60
CA GLY A 266 0.22 -3.78 15.41
C GLY A 266 0.26 -2.75 14.29
N LEU A 267 -0.03 -3.19 13.06
CA LEU A 267 0.13 -2.39 11.86
C LEU A 267 -1.19 -2.17 11.11
N GLY A 268 -2.22 -2.98 11.38
CA GLY A 268 -3.50 -2.96 10.69
C GLY A 268 -4.56 -2.10 11.40
N MET A 269 -5.46 -1.51 10.61
CA MET A 269 -6.63 -0.78 11.12
C MET A 269 -7.61 -1.72 11.81
N GLU A 270 -8.21 -1.28 12.92
CA GLU A 270 -9.34 -1.98 13.56
C GLU A 270 -10.68 -1.59 12.94
N GLU A 271 -10.82 -0.34 12.46
CA GLU A 271 -12.11 0.18 12.02
C GLU A 271 -12.67 -0.57 10.81
N PRO A 272 -13.99 -0.85 10.79
CA PRO A 272 -14.62 -1.45 9.63
C PRO A 272 -14.72 -0.40 8.51
N ILE A 273 -13.97 -0.63 7.42
CA ILE A 273 -13.89 0.28 6.27
C ILE A 273 -14.35 -0.39 4.97
N GLY A 274 -14.91 -1.59 5.05
CA GLY A 274 -15.50 -2.33 3.95
C GLY A 274 -17.02 -2.34 3.95
N HIS A 275 -17.58 -2.96 2.90
CA HIS A 275 -18.94 -3.48 2.94
C HIS A 275 -19.01 -4.76 3.78
N LEU A 276 -17.93 -5.55 3.78
CA LEU A 276 -17.71 -6.68 4.67
C LEU A 276 -16.30 -6.60 5.26
N ASP A 277 -16.20 -6.77 6.57
CA ASP A 277 -14.93 -6.73 7.30
C ASP A 277 -14.79 -8.05 8.07
N PHE A 278 -13.72 -8.78 7.77
CA PHE A 278 -13.41 -10.09 8.33
C PHE A 278 -12.27 -9.97 9.35
N TYR A 279 -12.47 -10.52 10.53
CA TYR A 279 -11.50 -10.52 11.63
C TYR A 279 -11.11 -11.97 11.98
N PRO A 280 -10.35 -12.68 11.12
CA PRO A 280 -9.88 -14.03 11.41
C PRO A 280 -9.17 -14.09 12.75
N ASN A 281 -9.54 -15.09 13.56
CA ASN A 281 -8.99 -15.30 14.91
C ASN A 281 -9.19 -14.09 15.85
N GLY A 282 -10.18 -13.24 15.59
CA GLY A 282 -10.42 -12.01 16.36
C GLY A 282 -9.68 -10.78 15.82
N GLY A 283 -8.85 -10.93 14.78
CA GLY A 283 -8.24 -9.83 14.04
C GLY A 283 -6.90 -9.30 14.57
N ALA A 284 -6.51 -9.65 15.79
CA ALA A 284 -5.26 -9.15 16.40
C ALA A 284 -4.15 -10.22 16.45
N ASP A 285 -4.42 -11.39 17.03
CA ASP A 285 -3.41 -12.41 17.30
C ASP A 285 -3.59 -13.63 16.40
N GLN A 286 -2.73 -13.79 15.40
CA GLN A 286 -2.84 -14.86 14.42
C GLN A 286 -2.07 -16.11 14.86
N PRO A 287 -2.65 -17.31 14.69
CA PRO A 287 -1.97 -18.56 15.00
C PRO A 287 -0.60 -18.67 14.33
N GLY A 288 0.43 -18.96 15.12
CA GLY A 288 1.82 -19.07 14.65
C GLY A 288 2.64 -17.79 14.72
N CYS A 289 2.07 -16.65 15.14
CA CYS A 289 2.82 -15.39 15.30
C CYS A 289 3.34 -15.14 16.73
N ASN A 290 2.95 -15.97 17.70
CA ASN A 290 3.23 -15.79 19.14
C ASN A 290 4.66 -16.18 19.59
N GLU A 291 5.59 -16.40 18.66
CA GLU A 291 6.95 -16.81 19.00
C GLU A 291 7.83 -15.61 19.36
N GLY A 292 8.80 -15.81 20.26
CA GLY A 292 9.69 -14.73 20.68
C GLY A 292 10.57 -14.22 19.53
N VAL A 293 10.91 -12.92 19.57
CA VAL A 293 11.72 -12.21 18.54
C VAL A 293 12.99 -12.96 18.11
N MET A 294 13.63 -13.72 19.01
CA MET A 294 14.83 -14.51 18.71
C MET A 294 14.62 -15.57 17.63
N LYS A 295 13.41 -16.12 17.52
CA LYS A 295 13.04 -17.12 16.51
C LYS A 295 13.12 -16.51 15.11
N TYR A 296 12.53 -15.33 14.94
CA TYR A 296 12.57 -14.56 13.69
C TYR A 296 13.98 -14.04 13.35
N ILE A 297 14.76 -13.64 14.36
CA ILE A 297 16.17 -13.27 14.14
C ILE A 297 16.97 -14.45 13.59
N ASN A 298 16.76 -15.65 14.13
CA ASN A 298 17.41 -16.86 13.65
C ASN A 298 16.97 -17.22 12.22
N GLU A 299 15.68 -17.10 11.89
CA GLU A 299 15.14 -17.31 10.54
C GLU A 299 15.73 -16.31 9.53
N GLU A 300 15.94 -15.06 9.95
CA GLU A 300 16.59 -14.01 9.16
C GLU A 300 18.13 -14.07 9.20
N LYS A 301 18.69 -15.28 9.40
CA LYS A 301 20.12 -15.57 9.40
C LYS A 301 20.92 -14.72 10.39
N GLY A 302 20.33 -14.40 11.53
CA GLY A 302 20.93 -13.57 12.59
C GLY A 302 20.76 -12.07 12.40
N SER A 303 20.03 -11.60 11.38
CA SER A 303 19.77 -10.18 11.19
C SER A 303 18.74 -9.68 12.19
N PHE A 304 19.18 -8.88 13.17
CA PHE A 304 18.30 -8.30 14.18
C PHE A 304 17.19 -7.42 13.57
N PHE A 305 17.54 -6.53 12.64
CA PHE A 305 16.58 -5.62 12.02
C PHE A 305 15.53 -6.36 11.18
N LYS A 306 15.95 -7.32 10.36
CA LYS A 306 15.01 -8.12 9.57
C LYS A 306 14.17 -9.00 10.49
N GLY A 307 14.78 -9.64 11.48
CA GLY A 307 14.06 -10.46 12.46
C GLY A 307 13.01 -9.67 13.24
N LEU A 308 13.30 -8.44 13.64
CA LEU A 308 12.35 -7.56 14.31
C LEU A 308 11.22 -7.13 13.37
N ARG A 309 11.52 -6.85 12.10
CA ARG A 309 10.50 -6.55 11.08
C ARG A 309 9.59 -7.75 10.81
N THR A 310 10.15 -8.95 10.70
CA THR A 310 9.39 -10.19 10.48
C THR A 310 8.54 -10.53 11.70
N PHE A 311 9.09 -10.34 12.91
CA PHE A 311 8.34 -10.50 14.17
C PHE A 311 7.14 -9.55 14.24
N LEU A 312 7.34 -8.25 14.02
CA LEU A 312 6.28 -7.25 14.08
C LEU A 312 5.29 -7.34 12.90
N GLY A 313 5.71 -7.93 11.79
CA GLY A 313 4.87 -8.07 10.61
C GLY A 313 4.14 -9.39 10.50
N CYS A 314 4.33 -10.35 11.41
CA CYS A 314 3.79 -11.70 11.27
C CYS A 314 2.26 -11.70 11.17
N ASP A 315 1.57 -11.02 12.09
CA ASP A 315 0.12 -10.87 12.06
C ASP A 315 -0.33 -10.08 10.83
N HIS A 316 0.42 -9.05 10.46
CA HIS A 316 0.13 -8.18 9.31
C HIS A 316 0.14 -8.92 7.96
N VAL A 317 1.05 -9.90 7.78
CA VAL A 317 1.16 -10.69 6.53
C VAL A 317 0.08 -11.79 6.43
N ARG A 318 -0.55 -12.19 7.53
CA ARG A 318 -1.53 -13.30 7.52
C ARG A 318 -2.75 -13.01 6.65
N SER A 319 -3.17 -11.75 6.55
CA SER A 319 -4.27 -11.32 5.67
C SER A 319 -4.11 -11.81 4.23
N HIS A 320 -2.93 -11.64 3.63
CA HIS A 320 -2.67 -12.11 2.27
C HIS A 320 -2.52 -13.63 2.19
N GLU A 321 -2.05 -14.30 3.24
CA GLU A 321 -1.97 -15.77 3.28
C GLU A 321 -3.36 -16.40 3.27
N TYR A 322 -4.27 -15.90 4.11
CA TYR A 322 -5.67 -16.34 4.13
C TYR A 322 -6.34 -16.08 2.79
N PHE A 323 -6.13 -14.91 2.19
CA PHE A 323 -6.68 -14.60 0.88
C PHE A 323 -6.18 -15.57 -0.19
N ILE A 324 -4.86 -15.83 -0.26
CA ILE A 324 -4.26 -16.77 -1.21
C ILE A 324 -4.84 -18.18 -1.03
N GLU A 325 -4.95 -18.67 0.20
CA GLU A 325 -5.51 -19.99 0.49
C GLU A 325 -6.99 -20.09 0.07
N SER A 326 -7.76 -19.02 0.27
CA SER A 326 -9.18 -18.97 -0.10
C SER A 326 -9.45 -19.08 -1.60
N VAL A 327 -8.48 -18.75 -2.47
CA VAL A 327 -8.69 -18.74 -3.94
C VAL A 327 -9.08 -20.12 -4.47
N ASN A 328 -8.51 -21.18 -3.91
CA ASN A 328 -8.65 -22.54 -4.42
C ASN A 328 -9.09 -23.58 -3.38
N THR A 329 -9.27 -23.19 -2.13
CA THR A 329 -9.85 -24.08 -1.11
C THR A 329 -11.34 -24.30 -1.41
N GLN A 330 -11.79 -25.55 -1.39
CA GLN A 330 -13.21 -25.88 -1.54
C GLN A 330 -13.88 -25.80 -0.16
N CYS A 331 -14.99 -25.10 -0.08
CA CYS A 331 -15.81 -25.02 1.13
C CYS A 331 -16.69 -26.26 1.30
#